data_AF-A0A0N4TFM0-F1
#
_entry.id   AF-A0A0N4TFM0-F1
#
_cell.length_a   1.000
_cell.length_b   1.000
_cell.length_c   1.000
_cell.angle_alpha   90.00
_cell.angle_beta   90.00
_cell.angle_gamma   90.00
#
_symmetry.space_group_name_H-M   'P 1'
#
loop_
_entity.id
_entity.type
_entity.pdbx_description
1 polymer ?
#
loop_
_entity_poly.entity_id
_entity_poly.type
_entity_poly.pdbx_seq_one_letter_code
_entity_poly.pdbx_strand_id
1 'polypeptide(L)'
;YALFISNCIHGNDENTKELRRTLVRYLCLTQIFIFRDISIQVQKRFPTIDSMVDAGILLKNEKEKLDLIKFQYNKYWIPIRWIHAIALNARKQEIITSDLLYWKLCAEVDKFRHSLQLLCNYDWVPIPLVYSQV
;
A
#
# COMPACT_ATOMS: atom_id res chain seq x y z
N TYR A 1 -3.10 3.34 -10.71
CA TYR A 1 -1.93 2.57 -10.24
C TYR A 1 -1.70 1.26 -10.99
N ALA A 2 -2.71 0.39 -11.18
CA ALA A 2 -2.53 -0.90 -11.87
C ALA A 2 -2.04 -0.78 -13.33
N LEU A 3 -2.59 0.18 -14.10
CA LEU A 3 -2.15 0.46 -15.48
C LEU A 3 -0.67 0.85 -15.54
N PHE A 4 -0.21 1.67 -14.58
CA PHE A 4 1.17 2.12 -14.53
C PHE A 4 2.14 0.96 -14.20
N ILE A 5 1.81 0.13 -13.22
CA ILE A 5 2.60 -1.07 -12.87
C ILE A 5 2.70 -2.01 -14.07
N SER A 6 1.60 -2.19 -14.82
CA SER A 6 1.58 -3.01 -16.04
C SER A 6 2.49 -2.45 -17.14
N ASN A 7 2.61 -1.13 -17.24
CA ASN A 7 3.44 -0.47 -18.25
C ASN A 7 4.92 -0.38 -17.88
N CYS A 8 5.28 -0.53 -16.59
CA CYS A 8 6.68 -0.51 -16.17
C CYS A 8 7.32 -1.91 -16.13
N ILE A 9 6.51 -2.93 -15.86
CA ILE A 9 6.97 -4.30 -15.66
C ILE A 9 6.45 -5.15 -16.81
N HIS A 10 7.33 -5.35 -17.79
CA HIS A 10 7.04 -6.13 -19.00
C HIS A 10 7.44 -7.59 -18.80
N GLY A 11 6.69 -8.50 -19.42
CA GLY A 11 6.97 -9.94 -19.37
C GLY A 11 5.73 -10.77 -19.04
N ASN A 12 5.66 -11.94 -19.66
CA ASN A 12 4.57 -12.90 -19.52
C ASN A 12 4.94 -14.09 -18.64
N ASP A 13 6.14 -14.08 -18.08
CA ASP A 13 6.60 -15.10 -17.13
C ASP A 13 5.76 -15.06 -15.85
N GLU A 14 5.59 -16.21 -15.23
CA GLU A 14 4.81 -16.33 -13.98
C GLU A 14 5.40 -15.45 -12.87
N ASN A 15 6.73 -15.40 -12.75
CA ASN A 15 7.43 -14.54 -11.79
C ASN A 15 7.07 -13.06 -11.98
N THR A 16 7.00 -12.60 -13.24
CA THR A 16 6.69 -11.22 -13.57
C THR A 16 5.21 -10.90 -13.34
N LYS A 17 4.32 -11.86 -13.61
CA LYS A 17 2.89 -11.74 -13.24
C LYS A 17 2.71 -11.66 -11.74
N GLU A 18 3.38 -12.52 -10.98
CA GLU A 18 3.34 -12.54 -9.52
C GLU A 18 3.87 -11.22 -8.93
N LEU A 19 4.96 -10.69 -9.49
CA LEU A 19 5.51 -9.38 -9.12
C LEU A 19 4.46 -8.27 -9.27
N ARG A 20 3.82 -8.16 -10.44
CA ARG A 20 2.76 -7.16 -10.67
C ARG A 20 1.59 -7.32 -9.70
N ARG A 21 1.15 -8.56 -9.47
CA ARG A 21 0.05 -8.86 -8.53
C ARG A 21 0.42 -8.47 -7.10
N THR A 22 1.65 -8.74 -6.68
CA THR A 22 2.15 -8.40 -5.35
C THR A 22 2.22 -6.90 -5.14
N LEU A 23 2.74 -6.15 -6.11
CA LEU A 23 2.79 -4.67 -6.03
C LEU A 23 1.40 -4.06 -5.91
N VAL A 24 0.44 -4.50 -6.75
CA VAL A 24 -0.95 -4.02 -6.68
C VAL A 24 -1.59 -4.41 -5.35
N ARG A 25 -1.38 -5.64 -4.88
CA ARG A 25 -1.91 -6.12 -3.59
C ARG A 25 -1.39 -5.29 -2.42
N TYR A 26 -0.12 -4.90 -2.42
CA TYR A 26 0.44 -4.02 -1.38
C TYR A 26 -0.12 -2.59 -1.43
N LEU A 27 -0.43 -2.06 -2.61
CA LEU A 27 -1.14 -0.78 -2.72
C LEU A 27 -2.54 -0.88 -2.11
N CYS A 28 -3.29 -1.94 -2.45
CA CYS A 28 -4.60 -2.21 -1.87
C CYS A 28 -4.53 -2.43 -0.35
N LEU A 29 -3.52 -3.15 0.13
CA LEU A 29 -3.27 -3.36 1.57
C LEU A 29 -3.03 -2.04 2.29
N THR A 30 -2.20 -1.15 1.73
CA THR A 30 -1.97 0.20 2.27
C THR A 30 -3.27 0.99 2.37
N GLN A 31 -4.08 0.95 1.30
CA GLN A 31 -5.37 1.63 1.27
C GLN A 31 -6.33 1.09 2.35
N ILE A 32 -6.40 -0.23 2.50
CA ILE A 32 -7.27 -0.86 3.51
C ILE A 32 -6.81 -0.52 4.93
N PHE A 33 -5.50 -0.47 5.19
CA PHE A 33 -4.98 -0.03 6.49
C PHE A 33 -5.49 1.37 6.85
N ILE A 34 -5.36 2.33 5.92
CA ILE A 34 -5.78 3.71 6.18
C ILE A 34 -7.30 3.82 6.23
N PHE A 35 -8.01 3.15 5.33
CA PHE A 35 -9.47 3.21 5.29
C PHE A 35 -10.13 2.56 6.50
N ARG A 36 -9.49 1.55 7.11
CA ARG A 36 -9.95 0.98 8.38
C ARG A 36 -10.00 2.02 9.50
N ASP A 37 -9.05 2.96 9.52
CA ASP A 37 -8.98 3.98 10.57
C ASP A 37 -10.02 5.10 10.36
N ILE A 38 -10.25 5.50 9.11
CA ILE A 38 -11.12 6.65 8.77
C ILE A 38 -12.56 6.26 8.38
N SER A 39 -12.83 4.99 8.04
CA SER A 39 -14.14 4.54 7.53
C SER A 39 -14.70 3.38 8.35
N ILE A 40 -15.81 3.63 9.02
CA ILE A 40 -16.55 2.64 9.81
C ILE A 40 -16.96 1.43 8.96
N GLN A 41 -17.29 1.63 7.68
CA GLN A 41 -17.69 0.52 6.79
C GLN A 41 -16.52 -0.43 6.52
N VAL A 42 -15.33 0.13 6.29
CA VAL A 42 -14.12 -0.67 6.05
C VAL A 42 -13.63 -1.31 7.34
N GLN A 43 -13.75 -0.61 8.47
CA GLN A 43 -13.47 -1.15 9.80
C GLN A 43 -14.37 -2.37 10.12
N LYS A 44 -15.67 -2.28 9.81
CA LYS A 44 -16.60 -3.41 9.99
C LYS A 44 -16.27 -4.60 9.10
N ARG A 45 -15.87 -4.33 7.84
CA ARG A 45 -15.50 -5.39 6.89
C ARG A 45 -14.18 -6.06 7.25
N PHE A 46 -13.22 -5.28 7.72
CA PHE A 46 -11.93 -5.77 8.14
C PHE A 46 -11.65 -5.26 9.56
N PRO A 47 -12.12 -5.95 10.63
CA PRO A 47 -11.89 -5.49 12.00
C PRO A 47 -10.48 -5.81 12.50
N THR A 48 -9.94 -6.98 12.13
CA THR A 48 -8.65 -7.49 12.62
C THR A 48 -7.67 -7.72 11.48
N ILE A 49 -6.36 -7.80 11.75
CA ILE A 49 -5.39 -8.16 10.70
C ILE A 49 -5.71 -9.55 10.12
N ASP A 50 -6.20 -10.48 10.94
CA ASP A 50 -6.65 -11.81 10.50
C ASP A 50 -7.72 -11.74 9.41
N SER A 51 -8.71 -10.84 9.54
CA SER A 51 -9.72 -10.67 8.49
C SER A 51 -9.13 -10.22 7.14
N MET A 52 -7.98 -9.54 7.13
CA MET A 52 -7.27 -9.20 5.89
C MET A 52 -6.55 -10.41 5.29
N VAL A 53 -6.08 -11.33 6.15
CA VAL A 53 -5.47 -12.60 5.75
C VAL A 53 -6.51 -13.53 5.16
N ASP A 54 -7.66 -13.66 5.82
CA ASP A 54 -8.78 -14.49 5.36
C ASP A 54 -9.33 -13.98 4.01
N ALA A 55 -9.33 -12.67 3.81
CA ALA A 55 -9.70 -12.05 2.53
C ALA A 55 -8.63 -12.18 1.43
N GLY A 56 -7.46 -12.74 1.72
CA GLY A 56 -6.36 -12.94 0.76
C GLY A 56 -5.62 -11.65 0.38
N ILE A 57 -5.82 -10.55 1.10
CA ILE A 57 -5.11 -9.28 0.86
C ILE A 57 -3.72 -9.32 1.48
N LEU A 58 -3.59 -9.91 2.67
CA LEU A 58 -2.34 -10.10 3.39
C LEU A 58 -2.00 -11.60 3.43
N LEU A 59 -0.76 -11.98 3.14
CA LEU A 59 -0.36 -13.38 3.27
C LEU A 59 0.04 -13.70 4.72
N LYS A 60 -0.08 -14.96 5.13
CA LYS A 60 0.30 -15.40 6.50
C LYS A 60 1.75 -15.04 6.84
N ASN A 61 2.68 -15.31 5.92
CA ASN A 61 4.10 -14.98 6.09
C ASN A 61 4.36 -13.47 6.18
N GLU A 62 3.51 -12.64 5.58
CA GLU A 62 3.61 -11.18 5.65
C GLU A 62 3.03 -10.65 6.96
N LYS A 63 1.96 -11.28 7.46
CA LYS A 63 1.42 -11.00 8.80
C LYS A 63 2.50 -11.26 9.85
N GLU A 64 3.18 -12.39 9.80
CA GLU A 64 4.28 -12.70 10.73
C GLU A 64 5.36 -11.61 10.73
N LYS A 65 5.78 -11.14 9.54
CA LYS A 65 6.73 -10.02 9.41
C LYS A 65 6.20 -8.73 10.01
N LEU A 66 4.89 -8.47 9.88
CA LEU A 66 4.24 -7.29 10.42
C LEU A 66 4.13 -7.35 11.96
N ASP A 67 3.93 -8.54 12.52
CA ASP A 67 3.84 -8.79 13.97
C ASP A 67 5.20 -8.68 14.66
N LEU A 68 6.30 -9.05 13.97
CA LEU A 68 7.67 -8.85 14.46
C LEU A 68 8.01 -7.37 14.70
N ILE A 69 7.36 -6.46 13.99
CA ILE A 69 7.60 -5.02 14.11
C ILE A 69 6.84 -4.51 15.34
N LYS A 70 7.55 -4.37 16.46
CA LYS A 70 7.00 -3.78 17.69
C LYS A 70 6.92 -2.26 17.53
N PHE A 71 5.75 -1.78 17.13
CA PHE A 71 5.47 -0.35 16.97
C PHE A 71 4.04 -0.05 17.41
N GLN A 72 3.86 1.02 18.18
CA GLN A 72 2.58 1.37 18.81
C GLN A 72 1.61 2.12 17.89
N TYR A 73 2.11 2.68 16.78
CA TYR A 73 1.29 3.42 15.82
C TYR A 73 0.91 2.56 14.62
N ASN A 74 -0.03 3.08 13.81
CA ASN A 74 -0.50 2.39 12.62
C ASN A 74 0.62 2.11 11.62
N LYS A 75 0.59 0.89 11.11
CA LYS A 75 1.64 0.28 10.30
C LYS A 75 1.41 0.42 8.79
N TYR A 76 0.58 1.39 8.38
CA TYR A 76 0.18 1.58 6.98
C TYR A 76 1.37 1.91 6.05
N TRP A 77 2.49 2.40 6.57
CA TRP A 77 3.70 2.69 5.80
C TRP A 77 4.49 1.41 5.41
N ILE A 78 4.23 0.28 6.07
CA ILE A 78 5.00 -0.96 5.87
C ILE A 78 4.83 -1.52 4.45
N PRO A 79 3.60 -1.65 3.89
CA PRO A 79 3.47 -2.19 2.55
C PRO A 79 4.07 -1.26 1.47
N ILE A 80 4.06 0.06 1.68
CA ILE A 80 4.78 1.00 0.80
C ILE A 80 6.28 0.74 0.82
N ARG A 81 6.87 0.49 2.00
CA ARG A 81 8.28 0.10 2.09
C ARG A 81 8.55 -1.22 1.37
N TRP A 82 7.65 -2.20 1.48
CA TRP A 82 7.79 -3.48 0.76
C TRP A 82 7.72 -3.29 -0.76
N ILE A 83 6.85 -2.40 -1.25
CA ILE A 83 6.79 -2.03 -2.67
C ILE A 83 8.14 -1.50 -3.15
N HIS A 84 8.72 -0.53 -2.44
CA HIS A 84 10.02 0.05 -2.79
C HIS A 84 11.14 -1.01 -2.77
N ALA A 85 11.15 -1.89 -1.77
CA ALA A 85 12.13 -2.97 -1.68
C ALA A 85 12.02 -3.97 -2.84
N ILE A 86 10.80 -4.36 -3.20
CA ILE A 86 10.54 -5.27 -4.33
C ILE A 86 10.89 -4.59 -5.65
N ALA A 87 10.51 -3.32 -5.85
CA ALA A 87 10.82 -2.56 -7.05
C ALA A 87 12.34 -2.44 -7.25
N LEU A 88 13.10 -2.18 -6.18
CA LEU A 88 14.55 -2.13 -6.23
C LEU A 88 15.16 -3.48 -6.64
N ASN A 89 14.65 -4.58 -6.09
CA ASN A 89 15.11 -5.93 -6.47
C ASN A 89 14.76 -6.25 -7.93
N ALA A 90 13.56 -5.91 -8.39
CA ALA A 90 13.14 -6.08 -9.78
C ALA A 90 14.02 -5.25 -10.74
N ARG A 91 14.47 -4.07 -10.33
CA ARG A 91 15.42 -3.26 -11.10
C ARG A 91 16.81 -3.91 -11.15
N LYS A 92 17.31 -4.45 -10.03
CA LYS A 92 18.60 -5.18 -9.97
C LYS A 92 18.61 -6.45 -10.82
N GLN A 93 17.46 -7.11 -10.92
CA GLN A 93 17.25 -8.30 -11.77
C GLN A 93 16.93 -7.94 -13.22
N GLU A 94 16.98 -6.66 -13.60
CA GLU A 94 16.68 -6.14 -14.94
C GLU A 94 15.27 -6.45 -15.47
N ILE A 95 14.36 -6.89 -14.59
CA ILE A 95 12.93 -7.04 -14.89
C ILE A 95 12.33 -5.66 -15.21
N ILE A 96 12.74 -4.65 -14.44
CA ILE A 96 12.52 -3.25 -14.80
C ILE A 96 13.72 -2.80 -15.63
N THR A 97 13.49 -2.59 -16.92
CA THR A 97 14.55 -2.42 -17.92
C THR A 97 15.32 -1.11 -17.83
N SER A 98 14.74 -0.06 -17.24
CA SER A 98 15.34 1.27 -17.21
C SER A 98 15.21 1.92 -15.83
N ASP A 99 16.26 2.64 -15.42
CA ASP A 99 16.24 3.48 -14.21
C ASP A 99 15.14 4.53 -14.26
N LEU A 100 14.80 5.04 -15.45
CA LEU A 100 13.71 5.98 -15.62
C LEU A 100 12.35 5.34 -15.27
N LEU A 101 12.12 4.09 -15.69
CA LEU A 101 10.88 3.37 -15.37
C LEU A 101 10.79 3.06 -13.88
N TYR A 102 11.91 2.64 -13.28
CA TYR A 102 11.99 2.44 -11.83
C TYR A 102 11.69 3.74 -11.06
N TRP A 103 12.33 4.85 -11.43
CA TRP A 103 12.09 6.14 -10.78
C TRP A 103 10.63 6.59 -10.91
N LYS A 104 10.04 6.47 -12.10
CA LYS A 104 8.62 6.82 -12.30
C LYS A 104 7.68 5.92 -11.48
N LEU A 105 8.00 4.63 -11.33
CA LEU A 105 7.25 3.73 -10.45
C LEU A 105 7.29 4.18 -9.00
N CYS A 106 8.48 4.50 -8.49
CA CYS A 106 8.63 5.04 -7.14
C CYS A 106 7.84 6.35 -6.96
N ALA A 107 7.93 7.26 -7.93
CA ALA A 107 7.21 8.53 -7.90
C ALA A 107 5.68 8.35 -7.85
N GLU A 108 5.11 7.43 -8.63
CA GLU A 108 3.67 7.13 -8.61
C GLU A 108 3.22 6.47 -7.30
N VAL A 109 4.07 5.60 -6.72
CA VAL A 109 3.82 5.00 -5.40
C VAL A 109 3.84 6.07 -4.30
N ASP A 110 4.79 7.00 -4.37
CA ASP A 110 4.88 8.10 -3.41
C ASP A 110 3.72 9.07 -3.57
N LYS A 111 3.28 9.35 -4.80
CA LYS A 111 2.08 10.16 -5.05
C LYS A 111 0.84 9.50 -4.46
N PHE A 112 0.66 8.20 -4.64
CA PHE A 112 -0.41 7.44 -4.00
C PHE A 112 -0.37 7.58 -2.47
N ARG A 113 0.82 7.39 -1.86
CA ARG A 113 1.01 7.53 -0.42
C ARG A 113 0.63 8.94 0.06
N HIS A 114 1.02 9.99 -0.67
CA HIS A 114 0.66 11.37 -0.34
C HIS A 114 -0.86 11.61 -0.41
N SER A 115 -1.55 11.06 -1.41
CA SER A 115 -3.01 11.16 -1.49
C SER A 115 -3.70 10.49 -0.31
N LEU A 116 -3.19 9.34 0.15
CA LEU A 116 -3.72 8.69 1.34
C LEU A 116 -3.40 9.46 2.63
N GLN A 117 -2.21 10.04 2.74
CA GLN A 117 -1.84 10.90 3.87
C GLN A 117 -2.74 12.13 3.97
N LEU A 118 -3.11 12.72 2.83
CA LEU A 118 -4.06 13.83 2.80
C LEU A 118 -5.41 13.45 3.42
N LEU A 119 -5.92 12.25 3.13
CA LEU A 119 -7.15 11.75 3.75
C LEU A 119 -7.00 11.59 5.27
N CYS A 120 -5.87 11.05 5.74
CA CYS A 120 -5.57 10.99 7.18
C CYS A 120 -5.57 12.38 7.83
N ASN A 121 -5.05 13.39 7.14
CA ASN A 121 -5.02 14.76 7.67
C ASN A 121 -6.43 15.35 7.81
N TYR A 122 -7.34 15.07 6.87
CA TYR A 122 -8.74 15.50 6.96
C TYR A 122 -9.50 14.82 8.11
N ASP A 123 -9.19 13.55 8.38
CA ASP A 123 -9.78 12.82 9.50
C ASP A 123 -9.23 13.31 10.85
N TRP A 124 -7.91 13.55 10.93
CA TRP A 124 -7.26 14.04 12.14
C TRP A 124 -7.72 15.46 12.51
N VAL A 125 -7.84 16.35 11.52
CA VAL A 125 -8.12 17.78 11.75
C VAL A 125 -9.53 18.11 11.25
N PRO A 126 -10.56 17.99 12.10
CA PRO A 126 -11.92 18.40 11.73
C PRO A 126 -12.03 19.92 11.64
N ILE A 127 -13.08 20.39 10.96
CA ILE A 127 -13.46 21.81 10.95
C ILE A 127 -13.62 22.26 12.41
N PRO A 128 -13.06 23.42 12.81
CA PRO A 128 -13.17 23.86 14.19
C PRO A 128 -14.62 23.94 14.62
N LEU A 129 -14.93 23.35 15.77
CA LEU A 129 -16.30 23.19 16.27
C LEU A 129 -17.05 24.53 16.33
N VAL A 130 -16.33 25.61 16.63
CA VAL A 130 -16.87 26.98 16.65
C VAL A 130 -17.55 27.35 15.33
N TYR A 131 -17.00 26.96 14.18
CA TYR A 131 -17.62 27.24 12.88
C TYR A 131 -18.88 26.40 12.61
N SER A 132 -19.03 25.26 13.26
CA SER A 132 -20.24 24.41 13.13
C SER A 132 -21.37 24.79 14.08
N GLN A 133 -21.09 25.64 15.07
CA GLN A 133 -22.01 26.01 16.16
C GLN A 133 -22.64 27.41 15.98
N VAL A 134 -22.20 28.17 14.98
CA VAL A 134 -22.77 29.47 14.59
C VAL A 134 -23.72 29.26 13.42
#